data_AF-A0A177MZJ2-F1
#
_entry.id   AF-A0A177MZJ2-F1
#
_cell.length_a   1.000
_cell.length_b   1.000
_cell.length_c   1.000
_cell.angle_alpha   90.00
_cell.angle_beta   90.00
_cell.angle_gamma   90.00
#
_symmetry.space_group_name_H-M   'P 1'
#
loop_
_entity.id
_entity.type
_entity.pdbx_description
1 polymer ?
#
loop_
_entity_poly.entity_id
_entity_poly.type
_entity_poly.pdbx_seq_one_letter_code
_entity_poly.pdbx_strand_id
1 'polypeptide(L)'
;MTSRLLSLCLLTSVLIACNPVPPHPMNMSQALKNATTRADHEALAAHYQATADKLQAKADEHRVLLSEYAADFGLMPEDFHEDFRGHCQWLIDAYEKAVKINLDLADQHRHLYRHE
;
A
#
# COMPACT_ATOMS: atom_id res chain seq x y z
N MET A 1 32.50 -51.05 13.41
CA MET A 1 32.76 -50.46 12.08
C MET A 1 31.73 -49.35 11.89
N THR A 2 32.05 -48.15 12.39
CA THR A 2 32.35 -46.92 11.60
C THR A 2 31.14 -46.45 10.77
N SER A 3 30.49 -45.36 11.21
CA SER A 3 30.57 -44.02 10.58
C SER A 3 29.95 -44.02 9.18
N ARG A 4 28.90 -43.25 8.88
CA ARG A 4 28.95 -41.79 8.82
C ARG A 4 27.60 -41.15 9.14
N LEU A 5 27.65 -40.14 10.00
CA LEU A 5 26.66 -39.09 10.17
C LEU A 5 26.42 -38.43 8.80
N LEU A 6 25.25 -38.64 8.22
CA LEU A 6 24.75 -37.79 7.13
C LEU A 6 24.30 -36.47 7.75
N SER A 7 25.26 -35.55 7.91
CA SER A 7 24.99 -34.13 8.16
C SER A 7 24.27 -33.56 6.95
N LEU A 8 22.93 -33.58 7.01
CA LEU A 8 22.10 -32.79 6.12
C LEU A 8 22.04 -31.37 6.70
N CYS A 9 22.88 -30.48 6.16
CA CYS A 9 22.80 -29.05 6.41
C CYS A 9 21.46 -28.52 5.86
N LEU A 10 20.39 -28.60 6.64
CA LEU A 10 19.21 -27.77 6.45
C LEU A 10 19.57 -26.36 6.92
N LEU A 11 20.14 -25.56 6.01
CA LEU A 11 20.11 -24.12 6.12
C LEU A 11 18.66 -23.68 5.91
N THR A 12 17.87 -23.74 6.97
CA THR A 12 16.59 -23.05 7.03
C THR A 12 16.88 -21.56 7.11
N SER A 13 16.99 -20.91 5.95
CA SER A 13 16.86 -19.46 5.85
C SER A 13 15.46 -19.11 6.32
N VAL A 14 15.34 -18.75 7.60
CA VAL A 14 14.14 -18.11 8.14
C VAL A 14 14.04 -16.76 7.44
N LEU A 15 13.22 -16.69 6.39
CA LEU A 15 12.68 -15.43 5.92
C LEU A 15 11.81 -14.91 7.06
N ILE A 16 12.40 -14.08 7.93
CA ILE A 16 11.63 -13.24 8.82
C ILE A 16 10.89 -12.29 7.89
N ALA A 17 9.68 -12.66 7.51
CA ALA A 17 8.71 -11.72 6.99
C ALA A 17 8.54 -10.69 8.11
N CYS A 18 9.21 -9.54 7.96
CA CYS A 18 8.86 -8.35 8.72
C CYS A 18 7.49 -7.93 8.19
N ASN A 19 6.44 -8.59 8.67
CA ASN A 19 5.11 -8.05 8.54
C ASN A 19 5.16 -6.72 9.29
N PRO A 20 4.95 -5.58 8.62
CA PRO A 20 4.77 -4.35 9.34
C PRO A 20 3.52 -4.57 10.20
N VAL A 21 3.72 -4.76 11.50
CA VAL A 21 2.65 -4.59 12.49
C VAL A 21 2.04 -3.24 12.13
N PRO A 22 0.75 -3.15 11.76
CA PRO A 22 0.16 -1.87 11.45
C PRO A 22 0.37 -1.03 12.70
N PRO A 23 1.20 0.03 12.64
CA PRO A 23 1.50 0.78 13.83
C PRO A 23 0.16 1.30 14.35
N HIS A 24 0.03 1.44 15.68
CA HIS A 24 -1.02 2.28 16.24
C HIS A 24 -1.16 3.54 15.39
N PRO A 25 -2.39 4.00 15.09
CA PRO A 25 -2.60 5.08 14.14
C PRO A 25 -1.62 6.23 14.40
N MET A 26 -0.70 6.44 13.46
CA MET A 26 0.39 7.39 13.63
C MET A 26 -0.21 8.80 13.67
N ASN A 27 0.07 9.56 14.73
CA ASN A 27 -0.28 10.97 14.74
C ASN A 27 0.65 11.71 13.76
N MET A 28 0.17 11.91 12.54
CA MET A 28 0.98 12.50 11.46
C MET A 28 1.51 13.89 11.78
N SER A 29 0.73 14.71 12.47
CA SER A 29 1.17 16.05 12.86
C SER A 29 2.35 16.00 13.81
N GLN A 30 2.34 15.08 14.78
CA GLN A 30 3.46 14.88 15.70
C GLN A 30 4.64 14.19 15.02
N ALA A 31 4.39 13.16 14.21
CA ALA A 31 5.44 12.40 13.53
C ALA A 31 6.25 13.28 12.57
N LEU A 32 5.59 14.15 11.78
CA LEU A 32 6.27 15.09 10.89
C LEU A 32 7.07 16.15 11.64
N LYS A 33 6.58 16.63 12.80
CA LYS A 33 7.28 17.64 13.62
C LYS A 33 8.52 17.09 14.32
N ASN A 34 8.46 15.82 14.71
CA ASN A 34 9.48 15.21 15.56
C ASN A 34 10.50 14.36 14.78
N ALA A 35 10.29 14.14 13.47
CA ALA A 35 11.19 13.35 12.65
C ALA A 35 12.55 14.04 12.52
N THR A 36 13.56 13.48 13.17
CA THR A 36 14.93 14.02 13.20
C THR A 36 15.99 12.96 12.97
N THR A 37 15.64 11.69 13.12
CA THR A 37 16.54 10.57 12.90
C THR A 37 16.17 9.83 11.61
N ARG A 38 17.15 9.09 11.07
CA ARG A 38 16.92 8.17 9.96
C ARG A 38 15.75 7.23 10.22
N ALA A 39 15.65 6.67 11.43
CA ALA A 39 14.57 5.76 11.80
C ALA A 39 13.19 6.44 11.76
N ASP A 40 13.08 7.72 12.15
CA ASP A 40 11.82 8.47 12.07
C ASP A 40 11.37 8.65 10.62
N HIS A 41 12.30 9.00 9.74
CA HIS A 41 12.01 9.16 8.32
C HIS A 41 11.69 7.82 7.63
N GLU A 42 12.37 6.74 8.01
CA GLU A 42 12.02 5.39 7.55
C GLU A 42 10.60 4.99 8.01
N ALA A 43 10.21 5.33 9.24
CA ALA A 43 8.85 5.10 9.74
C ALA A 43 7.80 5.91 8.97
N LEU A 44 8.07 7.19 8.67
CA LEU A 44 7.20 8.02 7.82
C LEU A 44 7.09 7.44 6.41
N ALA A 45 8.20 7.02 5.81
CA ALA A 45 8.21 6.40 4.50
C ALA A 45 7.40 5.11 4.45
N ALA A 46 7.53 4.26 5.47
CA ALA A 46 6.75 3.03 5.59
C ALA A 46 5.24 3.32 5.73
N HIS A 47 4.88 4.36 6.48
CA HIS A 47 3.47 4.75 6.63
C HIS A 47 2.87 5.27 5.32
N TYR A 48 3.57 6.14 4.61
CA TYR A 48 3.09 6.63 3.31
C TYR A 48 3.00 5.50 2.28
N GLN A 49 3.97 4.57 2.26
CA GLN A 49 3.88 3.37 1.42
C GLN A 49 2.63 2.54 1.75
N ALA A 50 2.41 2.20 3.03
CA ALA A 50 1.24 1.43 3.43
C ALA A 50 -0.09 2.16 3.14
N THR A 51 -0.08 3.49 3.16
CA THR A 51 -1.24 4.31 2.78
C THR A 51 -1.47 4.24 1.27
N ALA A 52 -0.43 4.33 0.45
CA ALA A 52 -0.52 4.11 -0.99
C ALA A 52 -1.10 2.73 -1.31
N ASP A 53 -0.61 1.66 -0.67
CA ASP A 53 -1.10 0.30 -0.91
C ASP A 53 -2.60 0.15 -0.60
N LYS A 54 -3.06 0.76 0.50
CA LYS A 54 -4.50 0.79 0.86
C LYS A 54 -5.34 1.58 -0.15
N LEU A 55 -4.84 2.70 -0.64
CA LEU A 55 -5.54 3.53 -1.63
C LEU A 55 -5.60 2.83 -2.99
N GLN A 56 -4.53 2.12 -3.37
CA GLN A 56 -4.52 1.30 -4.58
C GLN A 56 -5.58 0.20 -4.51
N ALA A 57 -5.69 -0.50 -3.38
CA ALA A 57 -6.72 -1.52 -3.18
C ALA A 57 -8.14 -0.94 -3.34
N LYS A 58 -8.38 0.30 -2.89
CA LYS A 58 -9.66 0.98 -3.11
C LYS A 58 -9.91 1.33 -4.57
N ALA A 59 -8.89 1.79 -5.29
CA ALA A 59 -9.00 2.03 -6.72
C ALA A 59 -9.35 0.72 -7.46
N ASP A 60 -8.72 -0.38 -7.08
CA ASP A 60 -8.98 -1.71 -7.67
C ASP A 60 -10.40 -2.20 -7.36
N GLU A 61 -10.89 -1.99 -6.13
CA GLU A 61 -12.28 -2.28 -5.74
C GLU A 61 -13.28 -1.55 -6.65
N HIS A 62 -13.07 -0.26 -6.92
CA HIS A 62 -13.95 0.49 -7.82
C HIS A 62 -13.82 0.08 -9.29
N ARG A 63 -12.66 -0.38 -9.75
CA ARG A 63 -12.51 -0.99 -11.08
C ARG A 63 -13.32 -2.28 -11.20
N VAL A 64 -13.28 -3.11 -10.17
CA VAL A 64 -14.08 -4.35 -10.10
C VAL A 64 -15.57 -4.01 -10.10
N LEU A 65 -16.01 -3.05 -9.28
CA LEU A 65 -17.42 -2.60 -9.27
C LEU A 65 -17.87 -2.11 -10.64
N LEU A 66 -17.07 -1.30 -11.35
CA LEU A 66 -17.38 -0.89 -12.72
C LEU A 66 -17.55 -2.08 -13.66
N SER A 67 -16.67 -3.09 -13.55
CA SER A 67 -16.70 -4.27 -14.41
C SER A 67 -17.88 -5.20 -14.11
N GLU A 68 -18.19 -5.42 -12.83
CA GLU A 68 -19.25 -6.33 -12.39
C GLU A 68 -20.63 -5.71 -12.58
N TYR A 69 -20.84 -4.46 -12.16
CA TYR A 69 -22.13 -3.79 -12.32
C TYR A 69 -22.45 -3.45 -13.79
N ALA A 70 -21.43 -3.34 -14.65
CA ALA A 70 -21.63 -3.21 -16.09
C ALA A 70 -22.44 -4.35 -16.71
N ALA A 71 -22.34 -5.56 -16.15
CA ALA A 71 -23.09 -6.71 -16.64
C ALA A 71 -24.58 -6.66 -16.27
N ASP A 72 -24.93 -6.02 -15.15
CA ASP A 72 -26.29 -5.96 -14.61
C ASP A 72 -27.08 -4.71 -15.03
N PHE A 73 -26.42 -3.77 -15.72
CA PHE A 73 -27.02 -2.51 -16.16
C PHE A 73 -28.21 -2.66 -17.11
N GLY A 74 -28.43 -3.82 -17.74
CA GLY A 74 -29.60 -4.03 -18.61
C GLY A 74 -30.96 -3.84 -17.92
N LEU A 75 -31.00 -3.77 -16.57
CA LEU A 75 -32.22 -3.67 -15.77
C LEU A 75 -32.47 -2.28 -15.15
N MET A 76 -31.55 -1.32 -15.24
CA MET A 76 -31.72 0.03 -14.65
C MET A 76 -31.87 1.13 -15.71
N PRO A 77 -32.42 2.31 -15.35
CA PRO A 77 -32.50 3.46 -16.24
C PRO A 77 -31.12 3.97 -16.68
N GLU A 78 -31.01 4.51 -17.90
CA GLU A 78 -29.71 4.95 -18.47
C GLU A 78 -28.99 5.98 -17.61
N ASP A 79 -29.71 6.97 -17.09
CA ASP A 79 -29.15 8.04 -16.25
C ASP A 79 -28.45 7.47 -15.00
N PHE A 80 -28.97 6.38 -14.42
CA PHE A 80 -28.35 5.72 -13.27
C PHE A 80 -26.99 5.11 -13.63
N HIS A 81 -26.86 4.57 -14.85
CA HIS A 81 -25.62 3.99 -15.32
C HIS A 81 -24.55 5.05 -15.52
N GLU A 82 -24.92 6.18 -16.13
CA GLU A 82 -24.00 7.30 -16.35
C GLU A 82 -23.51 7.88 -15.02
N ASP A 83 -24.41 8.11 -14.07
CA ASP A 83 -24.08 8.62 -12.74
C ASP A 83 -23.18 7.66 -11.96
N PHE A 84 -23.50 6.36 -11.96
CA PHE A 84 -22.69 5.36 -11.27
C PHE A 84 -21.30 5.20 -11.89
N ARG A 85 -21.22 5.17 -13.23
CA ARG A 85 -19.93 5.11 -13.95
C ARG A 85 -19.08 6.34 -13.63
N GLY A 86 -19.68 7.52 -13.69
CA GLY A 86 -19.01 8.78 -13.38
C GLY A 86 -18.50 8.81 -11.94
N HIS A 87 -19.31 8.36 -10.98
CA HIS A 87 -18.93 8.29 -9.57
C HIS A 87 -17.74 7.35 -9.32
N CYS A 88 -17.79 6.13 -9.88
CA CYS A 88 -16.71 5.17 -9.72
C CYS A 88 -15.42 5.65 -10.40
N GLN A 89 -15.52 6.22 -11.60
CA GLN A 89 -14.34 6.76 -12.29
C GLN A 89 -13.69 7.89 -11.48
N TRP A 90 -14.50 8.79 -10.92
CA TRP A 90 -13.99 9.85 -10.05
C TRP A 90 -13.25 9.30 -8.83
N LEU A 91 -13.78 8.24 -8.18
CA LEU A 91 -13.12 7.60 -7.04
C LEU A 91 -11.81 6.92 -7.44
N ILE A 92 -11.76 6.24 -8.58
CA ILE A 92 -10.54 5.64 -9.13
C ILE A 92 -9.47 6.71 -9.32
N ASP A 93 -9.79 7.79 -10.03
CA ASP A 93 -8.85 8.88 -10.33
C ASP A 93 -8.36 9.56 -9.04
N ALA A 94 -9.26 9.78 -8.09
CA ALA A 94 -8.92 10.37 -6.79
C ALA A 94 -7.97 9.48 -5.99
N TYR A 95 -8.22 8.17 -5.96
CA TYR A 95 -7.35 7.23 -5.27
C TYR A 95 -6.00 7.06 -5.96
N GLU A 96 -5.94 6.94 -7.28
CA GLU A 96 -4.67 6.88 -8.03
C GLU A 96 -3.81 8.13 -7.80
N LYS A 97 -4.43 9.32 -7.82
CA LYS A 97 -3.72 10.56 -7.50
C LYS A 97 -3.16 10.53 -6.08
N ALA A 98 -3.93 10.04 -5.12
CA ALA A 98 -3.51 9.90 -3.74
C ALA A 98 -2.40 8.85 -3.58
N VAL A 99 -2.45 7.72 -4.32
CA VAL A 99 -1.37 6.72 -4.39
C VAL A 99 -0.08 7.40 -4.81
N LYS A 100 -0.10 8.13 -5.93
CA LYS A 100 1.10 8.83 -6.43
C LYS A 100 1.68 9.78 -5.38
N ILE A 101 0.85 10.62 -4.77
CA ILE A 101 1.30 11.57 -3.73
C ILE A 101 1.95 10.83 -2.55
N ASN A 102 1.35 9.73 -2.09
CA ASN A 102 1.89 8.97 -0.98
C ASN A 102 3.22 8.27 -1.35
N LEU A 103 3.33 7.74 -2.57
CA LEU A 103 4.60 7.16 -3.04
C LEU A 103 5.70 8.22 -3.16
N ASP A 104 5.38 9.40 -3.68
CA ASP A 104 6.33 10.52 -3.78
C ASP A 104 6.82 10.94 -2.38
N LEU A 105 5.92 11.03 -1.38
CA LEU A 105 6.29 11.35 0.00
C LEU A 105 7.13 10.24 0.66
N ALA A 106 6.79 8.97 0.41
CA ALA A 106 7.57 7.85 0.90
C ALA A 106 9.00 7.89 0.34
N ASP A 107 9.16 8.19 -0.94
CA ASP A 107 10.45 8.28 -1.59
C ASP A 107 11.28 9.47 -1.08
N GLN A 108 10.66 10.65 -0.93
CA GLN A 108 11.31 11.83 -0.33
C GLN A 108 11.91 11.51 1.04
N HIS A 109 11.16 10.84 1.92
CA HIS A 109 11.67 10.46 3.25
C HIS A 109 12.80 9.42 3.18
N ARG A 110 12.78 8.48 2.22
CA ARG A 110 13.90 7.55 2.00
C ARG A 110 15.15 8.28 1.48
N HIS A 111 14.98 9.33 0.67
CA HIS A 111 16.10 10.07 0.08
C HIS A 111 16.83 11.00 1.04
N LEU A 112 16.18 11.48 2.10
CA LEU A 112 16.82 12.34 3.10
C LEU A 112 18.08 11.73 3.74
N TYR A 113 18.18 10.40 3.81
CA TYR A 113 19.29 9.68 4.45
C TYR A 113 20.02 8.70 3.52
N ARG A 114 19.82 8.80 2.19
CA ARG A 114 20.48 7.93 1.20
C ARG A 114 21.89 8.42 0.82
N HIS A 115 22.33 9.56 1.35
CA HIS A 115 23.61 10.23 1.04
C HIS A 115 24.57 10.32 2.25
N GLU A 116 24.28 9.64 3.35
CA GLU A 116 25.20 9.42 4.48
C GLU A 116 25.90 8.06 4.35
#